data_AF-A0AAU5TBM2-F1
#
_entry.id   AF-A0AAU5TBM2-F1
#
_cell.length_a   1.000
_cell.length_b   1.000
_cell.length_c   1.000
_cell.angle_alpha   90.00
_cell.angle_beta   90.00
_cell.angle_gamma   90.00
#
_symmetry.space_group_name_H-M   'P 1'
#
loop_
_entity.id
_entity.type
_entity.pdbx_description
1 polymer ?
#
loop_
_entity_poly.entity_id
_entity_poly.type
_entity_poly.pdbx_seq_one_letter_code
_entity_poly.pdbx_strand_id
1 'polypeptide(L)'
;MTFTSVLVAVAAAAAFGIAGAAPAVAVPAVAAKGACKATADMDRWGRPNVTSACSGRLPSGARHRAVIICDTVQGVREHVVRRTYHSHWTPTGSKAKVGCGFKSFLVGFKSETQGA
;
A
#
# COMPACT_ATOMS: atom_id res chain seq x y z
N MET A 1 38.35 -7.88 -18.68
CA MET A 1 37.34 -8.94 -18.88
C MET A 1 36.20 -8.66 -17.91
N THR A 2 35.03 -8.36 -18.47
CA THR A 2 33.76 -8.08 -17.79
C THR A 2 33.15 -9.36 -17.23
N PHE A 3 32.76 -9.37 -15.95
CA PHE A 3 31.79 -10.32 -15.44
C PHE A 3 30.75 -9.59 -14.60
N THR A 4 29.59 -9.35 -15.24
CA THR A 4 28.38 -8.82 -14.65
C THR A 4 27.65 -9.98 -13.97
N SER A 5 27.67 -10.05 -12.65
CA SER A 5 26.87 -11.03 -11.90
C SER A 5 25.59 -10.35 -11.42
N VAL A 6 24.53 -10.56 -12.18
CA VAL A 6 23.14 -10.32 -11.77
C VAL A 6 22.83 -11.26 -10.61
N LEU A 7 22.61 -10.72 -9.41
CA LEU A 7 22.01 -11.48 -8.31
C LEU A 7 20.66 -10.87 -7.95
N VAL A 8 19.65 -11.52 -8.51
CA VAL A 8 18.26 -11.52 -8.06
C VAL A 8 18.24 -12.00 -6.60
N ALA A 9 17.72 -11.18 -5.68
CA ALA A 9 17.36 -11.61 -4.33
C ALA A 9 15.87 -11.40 -4.12
N VAL A 10 15.14 -12.51 -4.16
CA VAL A 10 13.71 -12.64 -3.87
C VAL A 10 13.48 -12.60 -2.36
N ALA A 11 12.46 -11.84 -1.98
CA ALA A 11 11.60 -11.93 -0.79
C ALA A 11 12.21 -11.80 0.63
N ALA A 12 11.68 -10.82 1.37
CA ALA A 12 11.30 -11.04 2.76
C ALA A 12 9.91 -10.41 2.99
N ALA A 13 8.94 -11.28 3.26
CA ALA A 13 7.68 -10.90 3.85
C ALA A 13 7.94 -10.34 5.27
N ALA A 14 7.28 -9.24 5.62
CA ALA A 14 7.10 -8.86 7.01
C ALA A 14 5.61 -8.55 7.22
N ALA A 15 4.94 -9.55 7.76
CA ALA A 15 3.62 -9.44 8.34
C ALA A 15 3.71 -8.83 9.76
N PHE A 16 2.56 -8.34 10.21
CA PHE A 16 2.12 -8.06 11.58
C PHE A 16 2.26 -6.66 12.18
N GLY A 17 1.11 -6.24 12.72
CA GLY A 17 0.92 -5.06 13.56
C GLY A 17 -0.49 -4.99 14.18
N ILE A 18 -1.02 -6.12 14.69
CA ILE A 18 -1.90 -6.11 15.86
C ILE A 18 -1.37 -7.12 16.88
N ALA A 19 -1.48 -6.70 18.15
CA ALA A 19 -1.30 -7.44 19.41
C ALA A 19 0.11 -7.49 20.02
N GLY A 20 0.22 -6.89 21.21
CA GLY A 20 1.21 -7.27 22.24
C GLY A 20 2.51 -6.44 22.26
N ALA A 21 2.92 -6.04 23.46
CA ALA A 21 4.11 -5.26 23.74
C ALA A 21 5.42 -6.04 23.44
N ALA A 22 6.33 -5.42 22.69
CA ALA A 22 7.78 -5.72 22.63
C ALA A 22 8.52 -4.49 22.04
N PRO A 23 9.77 -4.22 22.44
CA PRO A 23 10.42 -2.93 22.22
C PRO A 23 10.71 -2.73 20.73
N ALA A 24 10.28 -1.58 20.20
CA ALA A 24 10.57 -1.17 18.84
C ALA A 24 12.08 -1.00 18.66
N VAL A 25 12.73 -2.00 18.05
CA VAL A 25 14.11 -1.87 17.58
C VAL A 25 14.11 -0.80 16.50
N ALA A 26 14.60 0.38 16.85
CA ALA A 26 14.87 1.46 15.92
C ALA A 26 15.89 0.96 14.88
N VAL A 27 15.40 0.63 13.68
CA VAL A 27 16.24 0.33 12.52
C VAL A 27 16.93 1.65 12.12
N PRO A 28 18.26 1.64 11.89
CA PRO A 28 19.08 2.85 11.86
C PRO A 28 18.63 3.80 10.76
N ALA A 29 18.76 5.09 11.04
CA ALA A 29 18.51 6.21 10.13
C ALA A 29 19.43 6.14 8.90
N VAL A 30 19.10 5.28 7.95
CA VAL A 30 19.70 5.26 6.61
C VAL A 30 19.06 6.41 5.84
N ALA A 31 19.71 7.58 5.86
CA ALA A 31 19.48 8.77 5.02
C ALA A 31 18.08 8.86 4.43
N ALA A 32 17.12 9.44 5.16
CA ALA A 32 15.68 9.51 4.88
C ALA A 32 15.28 9.41 3.39
N LYS A 33 15.29 8.18 2.86
CA LYS A 33 14.70 7.84 1.56
C LYS A 33 13.21 8.08 1.74
N GLY A 34 12.63 8.96 0.92
CA GLY A 34 11.22 9.29 1.08
C GLY A 34 10.37 8.03 1.09
N ALA A 35 9.47 7.93 2.06
CA ALA A 35 8.62 6.78 2.30
C ALA A 35 7.17 7.13 1.96
N CYS A 36 6.50 6.21 1.28
CA CYS A 36 5.06 6.28 1.05
C CYS A 36 4.35 5.47 2.13
N LYS A 37 3.39 6.11 2.80
CA LYS A 37 2.52 5.49 3.80
C LYS A 37 1.13 5.36 3.20
N ALA A 38 0.50 4.21 3.41
CA ALA A 38 -0.91 3.99 3.14
C ALA A 38 -1.68 3.99 4.46
N THR A 39 -2.78 4.74 4.51
CA THR A 39 -3.69 4.79 5.65
C THR A 39 -5.06 4.36 5.18
N ALA A 40 -5.67 3.40 5.88
CA ALA A 40 -7.05 3.01 5.67
C ALA A 40 -7.97 3.84 6.58
N ASP A 41 -9.10 4.24 6.04
CA ASP A 41 -10.15 5.02 6.69
C ASP A 41 -11.52 4.57 6.17
N MET A 42 -12.61 4.97 6.82
CA MET A 42 -13.97 4.69 6.35
C MET A 42 -14.61 5.97 5.85
N ASP A 43 -15.24 5.92 4.67
CA ASP A 43 -16.04 7.07 4.24
C ASP A 43 -17.29 7.23 5.12
N ARG A 44 -18.00 8.35 4.88
CA ARG A 44 -19.27 8.68 5.55
C ARG A 44 -20.35 7.60 5.41
N TRP A 45 -20.21 6.68 4.47
CA TRP A 45 -21.13 5.59 4.19
C TRP A 45 -20.60 4.23 4.69
N GLY A 46 -19.55 4.23 5.52
CA GLY A 46 -18.95 3.03 6.10
C GLY A 46 -18.13 2.20 5.10
N ARG A 47 -17.72 2.76 3.96
CA ARG A 47 -16.93 2.03 2.96
C ARG A 47 -15.43 2.22 3.20
N PRO A 48 -14.65 1.14 3.12
CA PRO A 48 -13.21 1.25 3.27
C PRO A 48 -12.60 2.08 2.14
N ASN A 49 -11.75 3.01 2.52
CA ASN A 49 -10.95 3.84 1.64
C ASN A 49 -9.51 3.80 2.09
N VAL A 50 -8.58 3.85 1.15
CA VAL A 50 -7.15 3.92 1.42
C VAL A 50 -6.61 5.16 0.74
N THR A 51 -5.87 5.93 1.52
CA THR A 51 -5.11 7.07 1.03
C THR A 51 -3.63 6.78 1.18
N SER A 52 -2.87 6.92 0.11
CA SER A 52 -1.42 6.88 0.14
C SER A 52 -0.84 8.28 0.00
N ALA A 53 0.11 8.58 0.89
CA ALA A 53 0.84 9.83 0.92
C ALA A 53 2.32 9.54 1.08
N CYS A 54 3.15 10.19 0.26
CA CYS A 54 4.58 10.08 0.38
C CYS A 54 5.17 11.30 1.08
N SER A 55 6.21 11.06 1.85
CA SER A 55 6.91 12.07 2.62
C SER A 55 8.41 11.87 2.48
N GLY A 56 9.18 12.96 2.56
CA GLY A 56 10.63 12.93 2.38
C GLY A 56 11.08 13.05 0.92
N ARG A 57 12.37 12.88 0.70
CA ARG A 57 13.01 13.08 -0.61
C ARG A 57 12.94 11.77 -1.41
N LEU A 58 12.00 11.70 -2.35
CA LEU A 58 11.90 10.60 -3.32
C LEU A 58 12.66 10.95 -4.61
N PRO A 59 13.07 9.93 -5.40
CA PRO A 59 13.68 10.15 -6.71
C PRO A 59 12.81 11.04 -7.59
N SER A 60 13.44 11.92 -8.37
CA SER A 60 12.71 12.76 -9.34
C SER A 60 11.96 11.85 -10.33
N GLY A 61 10.66 12.09 -10.52
CA GLY A 61 9.81 11.25 -11.38
C GLY A 61 9.21 10.02 -10.70
N ALA A 62 9.49 9.77 -9.41
CA ALA A 62 8.84 8.70 -8.67
C ALA A 62 7.32 8.92 -8.58
N ARG A 63 6.57 7.84 -8.78
CA ARG A 63 5.10 7.82 -8.68
C ARG A 63 4.69 6.81 -7.62
N HIS A 64 3.56 7.05 -6.98
CA HIS A 64 2.96 6.11 -6.05
C HIS A 64 1.48 5.91 -6.35
N ARG A 65 0.96 4.79 -5.86
CA ARG A 65 -0.47 4.49 -5.87
C ARG A 65 -0.88 3.81 -4.58
N ALA A 66 -2.13 4.03 -4.20
CA ALA A 66 -2.79 3.26 -3.15
C ALA A 66 -3.37 1.98 -3.76
N VAL A 67 -3.22 0.87 -3.05
CA VAL A 67 -3.86 -0.41 -3.37
C VAL A 67 -4.68 -0.84 -2.18
N ILE A 68 -5.93 -1.22 -2.44
CA ILE A 68 -6.88 -1.69 -1.44
C ILE A 68 -7.44 -3.03 -1.90
N ILE A 69 -7.50 -3.99 -0.99
CA ILE A 69 -8.07 -5.31 -1.20
C ILE A 69 -9.36 -5.35 -0.40
N CYS A 70 -10.46 -5.63 -1.08
CA CYS A 70 -11.80 -5.61 -0.51
C CYS A 70 -12.52 -6.91 -0.82
N ASP A 71 -13.27 -7.41 0.15
CA ASP A 71 -14.19 -8.53 -0.02
C ASP A 71 -15.58 -7.93 -0.28
N THR A 72 -16.08 -8.05 -1.51
CA THR A 72 -17.35 -7.48 -1.96
C THR A 72 -18.45 -8.53 -1.96
N VAL A 73 -19.58 -8.25 -1.32
CA VAL A 73 -20.75 -9.15 -1.36
C VAL A 73 -21.52 -8.93 -2.66
N GLN A 74 -21.64 -9.98 -3.48
CA GLN A 74 -22.30 -9.92 -4.78
C GLN A 74 -23.32 -11.06 -4.97
N GLY A 75 -24.29 -10.82 -5.86
CA GLY A 75 -25.28 -11.81 -6.28
C GLY A 75 -26.53 -11.91 -5.39
N VAL A 76 -27.56 -12.56 -5.93
CA VAL A 76 -28.84 -12.83 -5.23
C VAL A 76 -28.66 -13.91 -4.14
N ARG A 77 -27.67 -14.80 -4.33
CA ARG A 77 -27.21 -15.79 -3.34
C ARG A 77 -25.89 -15.30 -2.76
N GLU A 78 -25.97 -14.24 -1.95
CA GLU A 78 -24.86 -13.46 -1.41
C GLU A 78 -23.57 -14.28 -1.23
N HIS A 79 -22.56 -14.00 -2.05
CA HIS A 79 -21.22 -14.59 -1.91
C HIS A 79 -20.16 -13.49 -1.92
N VAL A 80 -19.06 -13.78 -1.24
CA VAL A 80 -17.95 -12.84 -1.07
C VAL A 80 -16.96 -13.02 -2.22
N VAL A 81 -16.71 -11.94 -2.95
CA VAL A 81 -15.70 -11.89 -4.03
C VAL A 81 -14.59 -10.95 -3.62
N ARG A 82 -13.36 -11.46 -3.52
CA ARG A 82 -12.18 -10.65 -3.26
C ARG A 82 -11.77 -9.86 -4.49
N ARG A 83 -11.71 -8.54 -4.37
CA ARG A 83 -11.30 -7.62 -5.43
C ARG A 83 -10.17 -6.73 -4.95
N THR A 84 -9.17 -6.53 -5.80
CA THR A 84 -8.09 -5.58 -5.57
C THR A 84 -8.35 -4.34 -6.42
N TYR A 85 -8.39 -3.18 -5.78
CA TYR A 85 -8.54 -1.89 -6.45
C TYR A 85 -7.22 -1.12 -6.34
N HIS A 86 -6.89 -0.43 -7.42
CA HIS A 86 -5.67 0.37 -7.53
C HIS A 86 -6.06 1.81 -7.84
N SER A 87 -5.47 2.78 -7.14
CA SER A 87 -5.55 4.17 -7.57
C SER A 87 -4.71 4.39 -8.83
N HIS A 88 -4.95 5.50 -9.52
CA HIS A 88 -4.03 5.99 -10.54
C HIS A 88 -2.64 6.27 -9.95
N TRP A 89 -1.63 6.13 -10.81
CA TRP A 89 -0.25 6.52 -10.49
C TRP A 89 -0.14 8.02 -10.35
N THR A 90 0.08 8.45 -9.12
CA THR A 90 0.10 9.86 -8.71
C THR A 90 1.56 10.24 -8.40
N PRO A 91 2.00 11.47 -8.69
CA PRO A 91 3.33 11.92 -8.27
C PRO A 91 3.43 11.98 -6.74
N THR A 92 4.62 11.71 -6.20
CA THR A 92 4.89 11.61 -4.75
C THR A 92 4.57 12.85 -3.90
N GLY A 93 4.32 14.00 -4.52
CA GLY A 93 3.86 15.22 -3.84
C GLY A 93 2.35 15.32 -3.61
N SER A 94 1.56 14.41 -4.20
CA SER A 94 0.10 14.43 -4.14
C SER A 94 -0.46 13.20 -3.42
N LYS A 95 -1.67 13.29 -2.88
CA LYS A 95 -2.33 12.14 -2.24
C LYS A 95 -2.98 11.26 -3.31
N ALA A 96 -2.77 9.94 -3.25
CA ALA A 96 -3.48 8.99 -4.11
C ALA A 96 -4.52 8.23 -3.28
N LYS A 97 -5.79 8.25 -3.68
CA LYS A 97 -6.90 7.64 -2.96
C LYS A 97 -7.56 6.56 -3.79
N VAL A 98 -7.94 5.45 -3.16
CA VAL A 98 -8.77 4.39 -3.74
C VAL A 98 -9.77 3.90 -2.69
N GLY A 99 -10.97 3.57 -3.12
CA GLY A 99 -12.03 3.05 -2.25
C GLY A 99 -12.55 1.71 -2.72
N CYS A 100 -13.13 0.95 -1.80
CA CYS A 100 -13.92 -0.20 -2.13
C CYS A 100 -15.30 0.21 -2.68
N GLY A 101 -15.95 -0.73 -3.39
CA GLY A 101 -17.35 -0.58 -3.81
C GLY A 101 -18.36 -0.63 -2.65
N PHE A 102 -19.64 -0.66 -2.99
CA PHE A 102 -20.72 -0.90 -2.02
C PHE A 102 -20.62 -2.31 -1.42
N LYS A 103 -21.13 -2.48 -0.18
CA LYS A 103 -21.14 -3.77 0.55
C LYS A 103 -19.79 -4.49 0.53
N SER A 104 -18.73 -3.77 0.90
CA SER A 104 -17.35 -4.26 0.85
C SER A 104 -16.66 -4.17 2.19
N PHE A 105 -15.87 -5.18 2.53
CA PHE A 105 -15.06 -5.26 3.75
C PHE A 105 -13.58 -5.08 3.42
N LEU A 106 -12.84 -4.38 4.28
CA LEU A 106 -11.40 -4.21 4.11
C LEU A 106 -10.67 -5.51 4.45
N VAL A 107 -9.91 -6.03 3.50
CA VAL A 107 -9.07 -7.22 3.70
C VAL A 107 -7.61 -6.82 3.90
N GLY A 108 -7.15 -5.83 3.14
CA GLY A 108 -5.78 -5.38 3.20
C GLY A 108 -5.56 -4.14 2.36
N PHE A 109 -4.43 -3.50 2.57
CA PHE A 109 -4.05 -2.31 1.81
C PHE A 109 -2.53 -2.16 1.78
N LYS A 110 -2.02 -1.52 0.74
CA LYS A 110 -0.60 -1.19 0.59
C LYS A 110 -0.42 0.05 -0.25
N SER A 111 0.73 0.70 -0.10
CA SER A 111 1.21 1.70 -1.06
C SER A 111 2.23 1.05 -1.98
N GLU A 112 2.10 1.27 -3.28
CA GLU A 112 3.10 0.87 -4.25
C GLU A 112 3.81 2.10 -4.77
N THR A 113 5.12 1.98 -4.97
CA THR A 113 5.97 3.03 -5.52
C THR A 113 6.63 2.53 -6.79
N GLN A 114 6.57 3.33 -7.84
CA GLN A 114 7.28 3.13 -9.08
C GLN A 114 8.40 4.16 -9.15
N GLY A 115 9.64 3.68 -9.18
CA GLY A 115 10.82 4.50 -9.46
C GLY A 115 10.83 4.92 -10.93
N ALA A 116 11.40 6.10 -11.20
CA ALA A 116 11.73 6.53 -12.56
C ALA A 116 12.83 5.65 -13.17
#